data_AF-A0A2A4QFW7-F1
#
_entry.id   AF-A0A2A4QFW7-F1
#
_cell.length_a   1.000
_cell.length_b   1.000
_cell.length_c   1.000
_cell.angle_alpha   90.00
_cell.angle_beta   90.00
_cell.angle_gamma   90.00
#
_symmetry.space_group_name_H-M   'P 1'
#
loop_
_entity.id
_entity.type
_entity.pdbx_description
1 polymer ?
#
loop_
_entity_poly.entity_id
_entity_poly.type
_entity_poly.pdbx_seq_one_letter_code
_entity_poly.pdbx_strand_id
1 'polypeptide(L)'
;MLLNTPLFIQNIGLPGILLIAVVVLLLFGRGKVSNLMGEVGKGITAFKKGVTEGKEELDVAMEDATDGAIEDAADAAKDVTPKKDTTK
;
A
#
# COMPACT_ATOMS: atom_id res chain seq x y z
N MET A 1 -31.46 12.93 39.29
CA MET A 1 -31.32 11.46 39.35
C MET A 1 -31.41 10.93 37.91
N LEU A 2 -30.47 11.28 37.04
CA LEU A 2 -29.23 10.53 36.76
C LEU A 2 -29.47 9.02 36.63
N LEU A 3 -30.26 8.62 35.62
CA LEU A 3 -30.24 7.26 35.14
C LEU A 3 -28.92 7.04 34.39
N ASN A 4 -28.05 6.28 35.04
CA ASN A 4 -26.83 5.68 34.54
C ASN A 4 -27.11 4.92 33.24
N THR A 5 -26.88 5.58 32.09
CA THR A 5 -26.77 4.88 30.82
C THR A 5 -25.57 3.94 30.92
N PRO A 6 -25.74 2.62 30.80
CA PRO A 6 -24.61 1.72 30.84
C PRO A 6 -23.72 2.06 29.63
N LEU A 7 -22.54 2.62 29.90
CA LEU A 7 -21.45 2.88 28.93
C LEU A 7 -21.05 1.63 28.12
N PHE A 8 -21.56 0.45 28.49
CA PHE A 8 -21.51 -0.78 27.71
C PHE A 8 -22.08 -0.64 26.28
N ILE A 9 -23.09 0.21 26.06
CA ILE A 9 -23.75 0.34 24.75
C ILE A 9 -23.05 1.35 23.82
N GLN A 10 -22.37 2.34 24.40
CA GLN A 10 -21.63 3.35 23.60
C GLN A 10 -20.27 2.87 23.11
N ASN A 11 -19.80 1.73 23.62
CA ASN A 11 -18.54 1.14 23.22
C ASN A 11 -18.78 -0.29 22.74
N ILE A 12 -19.73 -0.57 21.84
CA ILE A 12 -20.02 -1.95 21.38
C ILE A 12 -18.96 -2.48 20.40
N GLY A 13 -18.21 -1.60 19.74
CA GLY A 13 -17.21 -1.99 18.74
C GLY A 13 -16.03 -2.76 19.34
N LEU A 14 -15.35 -2.18 20.33
CA LEU A 14 -14.15 -2.78 20.94
C LEU A 14 -14.41 -4.06 21.76
N PRO A 15 -15.33 -4.11 22.74
CA PRO A 15 -15.62 -5.30 23.53
C PRO A 15 -16.33 -6.39 22.70
N GLY A 16 -17.10 -6.03 21.67
CA GLY A 16 -17.69 -7.02 20.76
C GLY A 16 -16.62 -7.79 19.99
N ILE A 17 -15.63 -7.09 19.43
CA ILE A 17 -14.49 -7.72 18.74
C ILE A 17 -13.68 -8.58 19.71
N LEU A 18 -13.46 -8.11 20.94
CA LEU A 18 -12.72 -8.87 21.97
C LEU A 18 -13.43 -10.19 22.32
N LEU A 19 -14.77 -10.17 22.45
CA LEU A 19 -15.56 -11.36 22.73
C LEU A 19 -15.48 -12.38 21.58
N ILE A 20 -15.56 -11.92 20.34
CA ILE A 20 -15.40 -12.77 19.15
C ILE A 20 -14.00 -13.40 19.13
N ALA A 21 -12.95 -12.61 19.39
CA ALA A 21 -11.58 -13.10 19.42
C ALA A 21 -11.39 -14.22 20.45
N VAL A 22 -11.98 -14.10 21.65
CA VAL A 22 -11.93 -15.14 22.69
C VAL A 22 -12.67 -16.41 22.26
N VAL A 23 -13.86 -16.29 21.68
CA VAL A 23 -14.64 -17.44 21.20
C VAL A 23 -13.90 -18.21 20.09
N VAL A 24 -13.32 -17.50 19.13
CA VAL A 24 -12.51 -18.09 18.07
C VAL A 24 -11.26 -18.74 18.65
N LEU A 25 -10.59 -18.10 19.62
CA LEU A 25 -9.43 -18.67 20.29
C LEU A 25 -9.77 -19.95 21.07
N LEU A 26 -10.97 -20.07 21.65
CA LEU A 26 -11.44 -21.28 22.32
C LEU A 26 -11.78 -22.40 21.32
N LEU A 27 -12.44 -22.08 20.21
CA LEU A 27 -12.80 -23.04 19.15
C LEU A 27 -11.58 -23.59 18.40
N PHE A 28 -10.64 -22.71 18.06
CA PHE A 28 -9.43 -23.09 17.32
C PHE A 28 -8.27 -23.47 18.26
N GLY A 29 -8.32 -23.05 19.53
CA GLY A 29 -7.25 -23.23 20.50
C GLY A 29 -6.07 -22.28 20.27
N ARG A 30 -5.34 -21.96 21.34
CA ARG A 30 -4.14 -21.09 21.30
C ARG A 30 -3.04 -21.52 20.32
N GLY A 31 -2.96 -22.82 20.00
CA GLY A 31 -1.89 -23.38 19.15
C GLY A 31 -2.14 -23.24 17.65
N LYS A 32 -3.37 -23.51 17.18
CA LYS A 32 -3.67 -23.54 15.74
C LYS A 32 -3.73 -22.14 15.12
N VAL A 33 -4.19 -21.15 15.88
CA VAL A 33 -4.27 -19.75 15.43
C VAL A 33 -2.87 -19.17 15.17
N SER A 34 -1.89 -19.48 16.02
CA SER A 34 -0.52 -18.95 15.87
C SER A 34 0.19 -19.52 14.64
N ASN A 35 0.05 -20.83 14.38
CA ASN A 35 0.63 -21.47 13.19
C ASN A 35 0.04 -20.89 11.89
N LEU A 36 -1.28 -20.72 11.85
CA LEU A 36 -1.97 -20.14 10.68
C LEU A 36 -1.61 -18.67 10.47
N MET A 37 -1.58 -17.87 11.54
CA MET A 37 -1.18 -16.46 11.43
C MET A 37 0.28 -16.30 11.02
N GLY A 38 1.17 -17.22 11.38
CA GLY A 38 2.56 -17.24 10.92
C GLY A 38 2.68 -17.51 9.42
N GLU A 39 1.94 -18.48 8.89
CA GLU A 39 1.91 -18.80 7.45
C GLU A 39 1.24 -17.69 6.62
N VAL A 40 0.11 -17.18 7.09
CA VAL A 40 -0.61 -16.05 6.46
C VAL A 40 0.22 -14.77 6.52
N GLY A 41 0.90 -14.49 7.64
CA GLY A 41 1.76 -13.32 7.80
C GLY A 41 2.94 -13.31 6.84
N LYS A 42 3.55 -14.47 6.58
CA LYS A 42 4.59 -14.62 5.55
C LYS A 42 4.04 -14.35 4.15
N GLY A 43 2.85 -14.87 3.83
CA GLY A 43 2.17 -14.60 2.55
C GLY A 43 1.88 -13.12 2.32
N ILE A 44 1.32 -12.43 3.32
CA ILE A 44 1.05 -10.98 3.25
C ILE A 44 2.35 -10.18 3.12
N THR A 45 3.42 -10.57 3.84
CA THR A 45 4.71 -9.89 3.78
C THR A 45 5.37 -10.04 2.41
N ALA A 46 5.37 -11.26 1.85
CA ALA A 46 5.88 -11.53 0.51
C ALA A 46 5.08 -10.80 -0.56
N PHE A 47 3.75 -10.76 -0.43
CA PHE A 47 2.87 -10.01 -1.33
C PHE A 47 3.17 -8.51 -1.27
N LYS A 48 3.27 -7.93 -0.06
CA LYS A 48 3.60 -6.51 0.11
C LYS A 48 4.97 -6.18 -0.46
N LYS A 49 5.97 -7.05 -0.21
CA LYS A 49 7.32 -6.88 -0.76
C LYS A 49 7.31 -6.94 -2.30
N GLY A 50 6.68 -7.94 -2.90
CA GLY A 50 6.59 -8.06 -4.36
C GLY A 50 5.82 -6.91 -5.03
N VAL A 51 4.81 -6.34 -4.36
CA VAL A 51 4.08 -5.16 -4.87
C VAL A 51 4.92 -3.88 -4.75
N THR A 52 5.70 -3.73 -3.68
CA THR A 52 6.62 -2.60 -3.52
C THR A 52 7.78 -2.69 -4.50
N GLU A 53 8.43 -3.84 -4.62
CA GLU A 53 9.51 -4.10 -5.58
C GLU A 53 9.02 -3.91 -7.02
N GLY A 54 7.86 -4.46 -7.39
CA GLY A 54 7.30 -4.25 -8.71
C GLY A 54 6.93 -2.79 -9.01
N LYS A 55 6.67 -1.97 -7.98
CA LYS A 55 6.46 -0.52 -8.15
C LYS A 55 7.78 0.24 -8.28
N GLU A 56 8.78 -0.12 -7.49
CA GLU A 56 10.13 0.47 -7.56
C GLU A 56 10.84 0.10 -8.87
N GLU A 57 10.72 -1.14 -9.35
CA GLU A 57 11.25 -1.56 -10.65
C GLU A 57 10.63 -0.79 -11.82
N LEU A 58 9.35 -0.41 -11.72
CA LEU A 58 8.69 0.43 -12.73
C LEU A 58 9.16 1.91 -12.68
N ASP A 59 9.53 2.41 -11.50
CA ASP A 59 10.06 3.77 -11.32
C ASP A 59 11.55 3.85 -11.74
N VAL A 60 12.35 2.86 -11.33
CA VAL A 60 13.78 2.78 -11.65
C VAL A 60 13.98 2.50 -13.15
N ALA A 61 13.12 1.70 -13.79
CA ALA A 61 13.15 1.53 -15.25
C ALA A 61 12.79 2.82 -16.03
N MET A 62 12.12 3.79 -15.39
CA MET A 62 11.89 5.12 -15.96
C MET A 62 13.05 6.08 -15.65
N GLU A 63 13.74 5.96 -14.50
CA GLU A 63 14.93 6.76 -14.16
C GLU A 63 16.19 6.33 -14.94
N ASP A 64 16.45 5.03 -15.11
CA ASP A 64 17.59 4.51 -15.90
C ASP A 64 17.49 4.87 -17.40
N ALA A 65 16.28 5.10 -17.91
CA ALA A 65 16.06 5.59 -19.28
C ALA A 65 16.32 7.11 -19.41
N THR A 66 16.41 7.85 -18.30
CA THR A 66 16.66 9.29 -18.31
C THR A 66 18.12 9.67 -18.05
N ASP A 67 18.88 8.93 -17.23
CA ASP A 67 20.27 9.31 -16.95
C ASP A 67 21.27 8.97 -18.07
N GLY A 68 20.95 8.04 -18.97
CA GLY A 68 21.80 7.71 -20.13
C GLY A 68 21.57 8.57 -21.39
N ALA A 69 20.53 9.41 -21.41
CA ALA A 69 20.10 10.13 -22.62
C ALA A 69 20.26 11.66 -22.54
N ILE A 70 20.66 12.21 -21.39
CA ILE A 70 20.72 13.67 -21.20
C ILE A 70 22.06 14.29 -21.67
N GLU A 71 23.12 13.51 -21.87
CA GLU A 71 24.38 14.06 -22.41
C GLU A 71 24.34 14.28 -23.94
N ASP A 72 23.61 13.47 -24.72
CA ASP A 72 23.55 13.60 -26.19
C ASP A 72 22.37 14.44 -26.72
N ALA A 73 21.33 14.71 -25.92
CA ALA A 73 20.13 15.42 -26.37
C ALA A 73 20.15 16.95 -26.13
N ALA A 74 21.13 17.46 -25.37
CA ALA A 74 21.20 18.89 -25.04
C ALA A 74 21.74 19.75 -26.21
N ASP A 75 22.47 19.17 -27.17
CA ASP A 75 23.05 19.90 -28.31
C ASP A 75 22.11 19.93 -29.54
N ALA A 76 21.22 18.94 -29.70
CA ALA A 76 20.39 18.80 -30.90
C ALA A 76 19.02 19.51 -30.86
N ALA A 77 18.55 19.98 -29.70
CA ALA A 77 17.17 20.48 -29.53
C ALA A 77 17.00 22.01 -29.55
N LYS A 78 18.01 22.79 -30.00
CA LYS A 78 17.88 24.26 -30.12
C LYS A 78 17.60 24.78 -31.54
N ASP A 79 17.56 23.95 -32.57
CA ASP A 79 17.34 24.43 -33.95
C ASP A 79 16.20 23.73 -34.69
N VAL A 80 14.98 23.82 -34.15
CA VAL A 80 13.74 23.62 -34.95
C VAL A 80 12.55 24.34 -34.31
N THR A 81 12.55 25.67 -34.32
CA THR A 81 11.29 26.43 -34.20
C THR A 81 10.94 27.03 -35.56
N PRO A 82 10.08 26.40 -36.37
CA PRO A 82 9.59 27.04 -37.59
C PRO A 82 8.80 28.29 -37.23
N LYS A 83 9.22 29.44 -37.79
CA LYS A 83 8.45 30.68 -37.77
C LYS A 83 7.06 30.41 -38.34
N LYS A 84 6.04 30.57 -37.50
CA LYS A 84 4.65 30.53 -37.91
C LYS A 84 4.29 31.87 -38.56
N ASP A 85 4.73 32.06 -39.78
CA ASP A 85 4.17 33.03 -40.74
C ASP A 85 3.15 32.29 -41.60
N THR A 86 1.87 32.62 -41.46
CA THR A 86 0.91 32.73 -42.57
C THR A 86 -0.35 33.43 -42.07
N THR A 87 -0.37 34.72 -42.34
CA THR A 87 -1.53 35.58 -42.62
C THR A 87 -2.63 34.85 -43.39
N LYS A 88 -3.86 34.89 -42.86
CA LYS A 88 -5.03 35.30 -43.64
C LYS A 88 -6.11 35.86 -42.71
#